data_AF-A0A2N4UWB0-F1
#
_entry.id   AF-A0A2N4UWB0-F1
#
_cell.length_a   1.000
_cell.length_b   1.000
_cell.length_c   1.000
_cell.angle_alpha   90.00
_cell.angle_beta   90.00
_cell.angle_gamma   90.00
#
_symmetry.space_group_name_H-M   'P 1'
#
loop_
_entity.id
_entity.type
_entity.pdbx_description
1 polymer ?
#
loop_
_entity_poly.entity_id
_entity_poly.type
_entity_poly.pdbx_seq_one_letter_code
_entity_poly.pdbx_strand_id
1 'polypeptide(L)'
;MSQNEALTKKSNTPKPVSTISVIHKLWIALGVIFALSACGGVYVYKSIQALEVQLNDSQQKLVMTMEYVTQLQKDIPKIKVIDFSLMAQDWANTNQASAMNAMDAVIKSYNNKGYVLIKSDSIVGNIKPLLVRTPKPHKIK
;
A
#
# COMPACT_ATOMS: atom_id res chain seq x y z
N MET A 1 58.89 21.36 -89.70
CA MET A 1 57.43 21.64 -89.78
C MET A 1 56.75 20.61 -88.88
N SER A 2 56.50 20.92 -87.62
CA SER A 2 55.40 21.76 -87.09
C SER A 2 54.21 20.87 -86.68
N GLN A 3 53.98 20.82 -85.36
CA GLN A 3 52.66 20.79 -84.69
C GLN A 3 51.84 19.47 -84.75
N ASN A 4 51.17 18.98 -83.71
CA ASN A 4 50.85 19.49 -82.38
C ASN A 4 50.63 18.32 -81.41
N GLU A 5 51.04 18.54 -80.17
CA GLU A 5 50.62 17.78 -78.99
C GLU A 5 49.10 17.94 -78.79
N ALA A 6 48.39 16.85 -78.51
CA ALA A 6 47.04 16.91 -77.98
C ALA A 6 46.90 15.92 -76.82
N LEU A 7 47.14 16.46 -75.62
CA LEU A 7 46.81 15.89 -74.32
C LEU A 7 45.35 15.39 -74.30
N THR A 8 45.13 14.08 -74.37
CA THR A 8 43.84 13.48 -74.01
C THR A 8 43.71 13.45 -72.49
N LYS A 9 43.17 14.54 -71.94
CA LYS A 9 42.71 14.65 -70.56
C LYS A 9 41.67 13.54 -70.31
N LYS A 10 42.06 12.48 -69.59
CA LYS A 10 41.14 11.47 -69.07
C LYS A 10 40.27 12.13 -67.99
N SER A 11 39.14 12.69 -68.42
CA SER A 11 38.12 13.24 -67.53
C SER A 11 37.46 12.07 -66.79
N ASN A 12 37.81 11.88 -65.52
CA ASN A 12 37.06 11.04 -64.61
C ASN A 12 35.75 11.76 -64.29
N THR A 13 34.73 11.54 -65.11
CA THR A 13 33.36 11.90 -64.75
C THR A 13 32.86 10.92 -63.68
N PRO A 14 32.51 11.40 -62.47
CA PRO A 14 31.85 10.54 -61.50
C PRO A 14 30.50 10.12 -62.07
N LYS A 15 30.22 8.80 -62.10
CA LYS A 15 28.91 8.26 -62.46
C LYS A 15 27.84 8.98 -61.61
N PRO A 16 26.72 9.43 -62.18
CA PRO A 16 25.67 10.08 -61.41
C PRO A 16 25.15 9.06 -60.39
N VAL A 17 25.44 9.31 -59.12
CA VAL A 17 24.87 8.54 -58.01
C VAL A 17 23.38 8.82 -58.04
N SER A 18 22.61 7.79 -58.41
CA SER A 18 21.15 7.80 -58.48
C SER A 18 20.55 8.22 -57.12
N THR A 19 20.19 9.50 -57.02
CA THR A 19 19.49 10.10 -55.87
C THR A 19 18.15 9.40 -55.59
N ILE A 20 17.54 8.83 -56.63
CA ILE A 20 16.29 8.03 -56.54
C ILE A 20 16.50 6.75 -55.71
N SER A 21 17.66 6.11 -55.81
CA SER A 21 17.98 4.89 -55.03
C SER A 21 18.12 5.17 -53.53
N VAL A 22 18.62 6.35 -53.17
CA VAL A 22 18.85 6.73 -51.76
C VAL A 22 17.53 7.09 -51.07
N ILE A 23 16.64 7.82 -51.76
CA ILE A 23 15.31 8.20 -51.24
C ILE A 23 14.46 6.94 -50.99
N HIS A 24 14.49 5.97 -51.91
CA HIS A 24 13.73 4.73 -51.74
C HIS A 24 14.20 3.91 -50.51
N LYS A 25 15.51 3.84 -50.28
CA LYS A 25 16.09 3.18 -49.09
C LYS A 25 15.70 3.90 -47.79
N LEU A 26 15.60 5.24 -47.81
CA LEU A 26 15.17 6.03 -46.66
C LEU A 26 13.70 5.74 -46.28
N TRP A 27 12.80 5.63 -47.26
CA TRP A 27 11.40 5.30 -47.01
C TRP A 27 11.21 3.89 -46.44
N ILE A 28 11.98 2.91 -46.93
CA ILE A 28 11.97 1.55 -46.39
C ILE A 28 12.45 1.57 -44.93
N ALA A 29 13.53 2.28 -44.63
CA ALA A 29 14.05 2.39 -43.27
C ALA A 29 13.03 3.04 -42.30
N LEU A 30 12.37 4.11 -42.73
CA LEU A 30 11.30 4.75 -41.94
C LEU A 30 10.10 3.82 -41.72
N GLY A 31 9.69 3.06 -42.74
CA GLY A 31 8.63 2.06 -42.62
C GLY A 31 8.97 0.96 -41.61
N VAL A 32 10.22 0.49 -41.60
CA VAL A 32 10.69 -0.51 -40.64
C VAL A 32 10.73 0.04 -39.21
N ILE A 33 11.19 1.28 -39.02
CA ILE A 33 11.19 1.93 -37.70
C ILE A 33 9.75 2.08 -37.16
N PHE A 34 8.82 2.49 -38.02
CA PHE A 34 7.41 2.62 -37.66
C PHE A 34 6.79 1.27 -37.27
N ALA A 35 7.06 0.22 -38.06
CA ALA A 35 6.58 -1.13 -37.76
C ALA A 35 7.14 -1.65 -36.42
N LEU A 36 8.43 -1.47 -36.16
CA LEU A 36 9.06 -1.86 -34.89
C LEU A 36 8.49 -1.09 -33.70
N SER A 37 8.24 0.22 -33.86
CA SER A 37 7.62 1.05 -32.82
C SER A 37 6.19 0.62 -32.51
N ALA A 38 5.39 0.27 -33.52
CA ALA A 38 4.03 -0.21 -33.34
C ALA A 38 4.00 -1.58 -32.64
N CYS A 39 4.86 -2.51 -33.04
CA CYS A 39 4.99 -3.82 -32.40
C CYS A 39 5.46 -3.70 -30.93
N GLY A 40 6.44 -2.83 -30.65
CA GLY A 40 6.92 -2.57 -29.29
C GLY A 40 5.84 -1.97 -28.38
N GLY A 41 5.07 -0.99 -28.89
CA GLY A 41 4.01 -0.34 -28.13
C GLY A 41 2.89 -1.30 -27.72
N VAL A 42 2.45 -2.19 -28.62
CA VAL A 42 1.41 -3.19 -28.31
C VAL A 42 1.88 -4.22 -27.28
N TYR A 43 3.14 -4.65 -27.36
CA TYR A 43 3.72 -5.58 -26.38
C TYR A 43 3.80 -4.96 -24.99
N VAL A 44 4.30 -3.72 -24.89
CA VAL A 44 4.38 -2.98 -23.62
C VAL A 44 2.98 -2.76 -23.04
N TYR A 45 2.01 -2.33 -23.86
CA TYR A 45 0.63 -2.12 -23.41
C TYR A 45 -0.01 -3.40 -22.84
N LYS A 46 0.17 -4.55 -23.50
CA LYS A 46 -0.33 -5.83 -22.98
C LYS A 46 0.36 -6.25 -21.68
N SER A 47 1.67 -6.00 -21.55
CA SER A 47 2.39 -6.30 -20.31
C SER A 47 1.95 -5.43 -19.13
N ILE A 48 1.62 -4.15 -19.38
CA ILE A 48 1.09 -3.23 -18.35
C ILE A 48 -0.29 -3.70 -17.89
N GLN A 49 -1.18 -4.04 -18.82
CA GLN A 49 -2.51 -4.58 -18.50
C GLN A 49 -2.43 -5.88 -17.68
N ALA A 50 -1.50 -6.79 -18.03
CA ALA A 50 -1.28 -8.01 -17.27
C ALA A 50 -0.75 -7.72 -15.84
N LEU A 51 0.12 -6.72 -15.69
CA LEU A 51 0.62 -6.28 -14.38
C LEU A 51 -0.50 -5.69 -13.52
N GLU A 52 -1.37 -4.88 -14.11
CA GLU A 52 -2.48 -4.22 -13.43
C GLU A 52 -3.51 -5.25 -12.89
N VAL A 53 -3.81 -6.27 -13.69
CA VAL A 53 -4.66 -7.39 -13.25
C VAL A 53 -4.04 -8.16 -12.08
N GLN A 54 -2.73 -8.45 -12.14
CA GLN A 54 -2.03 -9.15 -11.04
C GLN A 54 -1.95 -8.32 -9.77
N LEU A 55 -1.77 -7.00 -9.90
CA LEU A 55 -1.71 -6.08 -8.78
C LEU A 55 -3.08 -5.97 -8.10
N ASN A 56 -4.15 -5.91 -8.88
CA ASN A 56 -5.51 -5.90 -8.35
C ASN A 56 -5.88 -7.23 -7.64
N ASP A 57 -5.53 -8.38 -8.22
CA ASP A 57 -5.71 -9.70 -7.58
C ASP A 57 -4.91 -9.81 -6.26
N SER A 58 -3.69 -9.29 -6.24
CA SER A 58 -2.84 -9.27 -5.04
C SER A 58 -3.42 -8.35 -3.95
N GLN A 59 -3.95 -7.18 -4.33
CA GLN A 59 -4.63 -6.28 -3.39
C GLN A 59 -5.90 -6.93 -2.84
N GLN A 60 -6.69 -7.60 -3.67
CA GLN A 60 -7.90 -8.27 -3.24
C GLN A 60 -7.60 -9.43 -2.27
N LYS A 61 -6.53 -10.21 -2.52
CA LYS A 61 -6.04 -11.25 -1.58
C LYS A 61 -5.57 -10.67 -0.26
N LEU A 62 -4.89 -9.52 -0.28
CA LEU A 62 -4.44 -8.83 0.93
C LEU A 62 -5.64 -8.35 1.77
N VAL A 63 -6.66 -7.77 1.12
CA VAL A 63 -7.90 -7.34 1.77
C VAL A 63 -8.61 -8.53 2.41
N MET A 64 -8.79 -9.65 1.68
CA MET A 64 -9.40 -10.85 2.24
C MET A 64 -8.61 -11.44 3.42
N THR A 65 -7.27 -11.41 3.35
CA THR A 65 -6.41 -11.87 4.45
C THR A 65 -6.55 -10.96 5.66
N MET A 66 -6.59 -9.64 5.46
CA MET A 66 -6.81 -8.67 6.54
C MET A 66 -8.19 -8.81 7.16
N GLU A 67 -9.24 -9.04 6.36
CA GLU A 67 -10.58 -9.32 6.86
C GLU A 67 -10.61 -10.61 7.67
N TYR A 68 -9.95 -11.67 7.22
CA TYR A 68 -9.85 -12.94 7.93
C TYR A 68 -9.09 -12.80 9.25
N VAL A 69 -7.94 -12.11 9.26
CA VAL A 69 -7.18 -11.83 10.49
C VAL A 69 -8.00 -10.95 11.44
N THR A 70 -8.74 -9.97 10.92
CA THR A 70 -9.62 -9.11 11.71
C THR A 70 -10.77 -9.91 12.31
N GLN A 71 -11.36 -10.85 11.55
CA GLN A 71 -12.37 -11.77 12.07
C GLN A 71 -11.81 -12.68 13.15
N LEU A 72 -10.62 -13.26 12.97
CA LEU A 72 -9.94 -14.04 14.00
C LEU A 72 -9.63 -13.22 15.26
N GLN A 73 -9.31 -11.93 15.11
CA GLN A 73 -9.13 -11.01 16.25
C GLN A 73 -10.45 -10.59 16.92
N LYS A 74 -11.62 -10.76 16.30
CA LYS A 74 -12.91 -10.50 16.95
C LYS A 74 -13.18 -11.48 18.09
N ASP A 75 -12.66 -12.70 17.99
CA ASP A 75 -12.86 -13.77 18.99
C ASP A 75 -11.84 -13.73 20.13
N ILE A 76 -10.79 -12.89 20.02
CA ILE A 76 -9.84 -12.68 21.12
C ILE A 76 -10.50 -11.73 22.14
N PRO A 77 -10.69 -12.16 23.40
CA PRO A 77 -11.29 -11.31 24.42
C PRO A 77 -10.42 -10.06 24.59
N LYS A 78 -11.02 -8.88 24.47
CA LYS A 78 -10.29 -7.63 24.69
C LYS A 78 -10.04 -7.52 26.20
N ILE A 79 -8.78 -7.63 26.63
CA ILE A 79 -8.46 -7.62 28.06
C ILE A 79 -8.26 -6.19 28.53
N LYS A 80 -8.90 -5.85 29.66
CA LYS A 80 -8.66 -4.61 30.40
C LYS A 80 -8.42 -4.92 31.87
N VAL A 81 -7.55 -4.13 32.48
CA VAL A 81 -7.12 -4.34 33.86
C VAL A 81 -7.69 -3.25 34.75
N ILE A 82 -8.34 -3.64 35.84
CA ILE A 82 -8.83 -2.71 36.86
C ILE A 82 -7.95 -2.82 38.09
N ASP A 83 -7.49 -1.68 38.57
CA ASP A 83 -6.81 -1.54 39.84
C ASP A 83 -7.78 -0.99 40.88
N PHE A 84 -8.20 -1.86 41.80
CA PHE A 84 -9.15 -1.51 42.86
C PHE A 84 -8.55 -0.56 43.90
N SER A 85 -7.22 -0.56 44.08
CA SER A 85 -6.55 0.35 45.00
C SER A 85 -6.56 1.78 44.46
N LEU A 86 -6.32 1.96 43.16
CA LEU A 86 -6.46 3.26 42.50
C LEU A 86 -7.92 3.74 42.48
N MET A 87 -8.87 2.85 42.23
CA MET A 87 -10.31 3.16 42.36
C MET A 87 -10.66 3.65 43.76
N ALA A 88 -10.24 2.92 44.79
CA ALA A 88 -10.53 3.27 46.17
C ALA A 88 -9.95 4.64 46.55
N GLN A 89 -8.75 4.96 46.07
CA GLN A 89 -8.16 6.31 46.24
C GLN A 89 -8.96 7.38 45.51
N ASP A 90 -9.31 7.17 44.23
CA ASP A 90 -10.07 8.13 43.43
C ASP A 90 -11.51 8.33 43.99
N TRP A 91 -12.04 7.35 44.71
CA TRP A 91 -13.41 7.30 45.24
C TRP A 91 -13.50 7.49 46.76
N ALA A 92 -12.41 7.79 47.46
CA ALA A 92 -12.33 7.86 48.91
C ALA A 92 -13.43 8.72 49.60
N ASN A 93 -13.94 9.74 48.89
CA ASN A 93 -15.00 10.64 49.38
C ASN A 93 -16.39 10.33 48.82
N THR A 94 -16.59 9.13 48.24
CA THR A 94 -17.87 8.74 47.63
C THR A 94 -18.65 7.83 48.56
N ASN A 95 -19.97 8.03 48.64
CA ASN A 95 -20.87 7.13 49.36
C ASN A 95 -20.74 5.69 48.82
N GLN A 96 -20.66 4.72 49.73
CA GLN A 96 -20.54 3.29 49.41
C GLN A 96 -21.61 2.80 48.43
N ALA A 97 -22.88 3.22 48.59
CA ALA A 97 -23.95 2.82 47.68
C ALA A 97 -23.72 3.35 46.25
N SER A 98 -23.25 4.59 46.13
CA SER A 98 -22.90 5.19 44.83
C SER A 98 -21.68 4.53 44.21
N ALA A 99 -20.68 4.16 45.01
CA ALA A 99 -19.49 3.45 44.55
C ALA A 99 -19.84 2.05 44.02
N MET A 100 -20.68 1.29 44.72
CA MET A 100 -21.13 -0.03 44.27
C MET A 100 -21.92 0.05 42.96
N ASN A 101 -22.88 0.98 42.86
CA ASN A 101 -23.64 1.18 41.62
C ASN A 101 -22.75 1.59 40.44
N ALA A 102 -21.77 2.46 40.68
CA ALA A 102 -20.79 2.85 39.68
C ALA A 102 -19.92 1.68 39.24
N MET A 103 -19.53 0.81 40.16
CA MET A 103 -18.72 -0.37 39.87
C MET A 103 -19.49 -1.36 38.99
N ASP A 104 -20.76 -1.64 39.31
CA ASP A 104 -21.63 -2.49 38.48
C ASP A 104 -21.84 -1.91 37.09
N ALA A 105 -22.06 -0.60 36.98
CA ALA A 105 -22.22 0.08 35.70
C ALA A 105 -20.93 0.03 34.85
N VAL A 106 -19.76 0.17 35.47
CA VAL A 106 -18.46 0.01 34.80
C VAL A 106 -18.30 -1.43 34.31
N ILE A 107 -18.51 -2.42 35.18
CA ILE A 107 -18.41 -3.84 34.82
C ILE A 107 -19.34 -4.18 33.66
N LYS A 108 -20.61 -3.76 33.74
CA LYS A 108 -21.60 -3.96 32.69
C LYS A 108 -21.21 -3.28 31.38
N SER A 109 -20.67 -2.05 31.43
CA SER A 109 -20.22 -1.32 30.23
C SER A 109 -19.07 -2.04 29.51
N TYR A 110 -18.11 -2.57 30.27
CA TYR A 110 -16.97 -3.31 29.70
C TYR A 110 -17.40 -4.68 29.17
N ASN A 111 -18.24 -5.41 29.91
CA ASN A 111 -18.79 -6.69 29.45
C ASN A 111 -19.60 -6.54 28.16
N ASN A 112 -20.46 -5.51 28.05
CA ASN A 112 -21.24 -5.23 26.84
C ASN A 112 -20.37 -4.91 25.62
N LYS A 113 -19.15 -4.42 25.84
CA LYS A 113 -18.18 -4.12 24.78
C LYS A 113 -17.27 -5.32 24.46
N GLY A 114 -17.50 -6.48 25.07
CA GLY A 114 -16.72 -7.70 24.89
C GLY A 114 -15.37 -7.68 25.60
N TYR A 115 -15.21 -6.84 26.63
CA TYR A 115 -13.99 -6.81 27.43
C TYR A 115 -14.07 -7.75 28.62
N VAL A 116 -12.97 -8.44 28.90
CA VAL A 116 -12.76 -9.17 30.15
C VAL A 116 -11.99 -8.28 31.10
N LEU A 117 -12.55 -8.07 32.29
CA LEU A 117 -11.93 -7.29 33.35
C LEU A 117 -11.10 -8.20 34.25
N ILE A 118 -9.83 -7.88 34.40
CA ILE A 118 -8.89 -8.62 35.26
C ILE A 118 -8.41 -7.69 36.38
N LYS A 119 -8.27 -8.26 37.59
CA LYS A 119 -7.72 -7.55 38.73
C LYS A 119 -6.21 -7.35 38.55
N SER A 120 -5.72 -6.15 38.86
CA SER A 120 -4.30 -5.79 38.70
C SER A 120 -3.33 -6.72 39.43
N ASP A 121 -3.73 -7.25 40.59
CA ASP A 121 -2.92 -8.18 41.41
C ASP A 121 -2.75 -9.58 40.79
N SER A 122 -3.54 -9.90 39.76
CA SER A 122 -3.60 -11.21 39.13
C SER A 122 -2.71 -11.28 37.87
N ILE A 123 -1.98 -10.20 37.56
CA ILE A 123 -1.16 -10.09 36.34
C ILE A 123 0.30 -9.89 36.73
N VAL A 124 1.16 -10.75 36.22
CA VAL A 124 2.62 -10.63 36.35
C VAL A 124 3.15 -9.84 35.16
N GLY A 125 3.73 -8.66 35.41
CA GLY A 125 4.37 -7.83 34.39
C GLY A 125 3.89 -6.37 34.37
N ASN A 126 4.28 -5.63 33.33
CA ASN A 126 3.91 -4.22 33.20
C ASN A 126 2.46 -4.05 32.72
N ILE A 127 1.57 -3.70 33.64
CA ILE A 127 0.13 -3.53 33.39
C ILE A 127 -0.27 -2.13 32.90
N LYS A 128 0.66 -1.15 32.86
CA LYS A 128 0.36 0.25 32.48
C LYS A 128 -0.45 0.42 31.17
N PRO A 129 -0.16 -0.28 30.06
CA PRO A 129 -0.92 -0.10 28.81
C PRO A 129 -2.33 -0.69 28.86
N LEU A 130 -2.61 -1.60 29.79
CA LEU A 130 -3.89 -2.30 29.93
C LEU A 130 -4.74 -1.72 31.06
N LEU A 131 -4.15 -0.86 31.90
CA LEU A 131 -4.79 -0.24 33.04
C LEU A 131 -5.93 0.68 32.59
N VAL A 132 -7.11 0.45 33.15
CA VAL A 132 -8.27 1.31 32.96
C VAL A 132 -8.37 2.26 34.14
N ARG A 133 -8.42 3.57 33.84
CA ARG A 133 -8.87 4.55 34.83
C ARG A 133 -10.39 4.60 34.83
N THR A 134 -10.99 4.14 35.92
CA THR A 134 -12.44 4.17 36.09
C THR A 134 -12.91 5.60 36.39
N PRO A 135 -13.97 6.09 35.72
CA PRO A 135 -14.53 7.40 36.03
C PRO A 135 -15.10 7.44 37.45
N LYS A 136 -15.17 8.64 38.05
CA LYS A 136 -15.80 8.82 39.37
C LYS A 136 -17.30 8.52 39.31
N PRO A 137 -17.93 8.04 40.41
CA PRO A 137 -19.31 7.59 40.40
C PRO A 137 -20.33 8.61 39.88
N HIS A 138 -20.16 9.89 40.20
CA HIS A 138 -21.03 10.97 39.71
C HIS A 138 -20.95 11.24 38.19
N LYS A 139 -19.99 10.65 37.49
CA LYS A 139 -19.82 10.76 36.04
C LYS A 139 -20.34 9.53 35.27
N ILE A 140 -20.82 8.52 35.98
CA ILE A 140 -21.36 7.29 35.41
C ILE A 140 -22.88 7.46 35.37
N LYS A 141 -23.45 7.47 34.16
CA LYS A 141 -24.89 7.58 33.89
C LYS A 141 -25.46 6.22 33.51
#